data_AF-A0AAI9Z665-F1
#
_entry.id   AF-A0AAI9Z665-F1
#
_cell.length_a   1.000
_cell.length_b   1.000
_cell.length_c   1.000
_cell.angle_alpha   90.00
_cell.angle_beta   90.00
_cell.angle_gamma   90.00
#
_symmetry.space_group_name_H-M   'P 1'
#
loop_
_entity.id
_entity.type
_entity.pdbx_description
1 polymer ?
#
loop_
_entity_poly.entity_id
_entity_poly.type
_entity_poly.pdbx_seq_one_letter_code
_entity_poly.pdbx_strand_id
1 'polypeptide(L)'
;MKSFNLMTLALSRALAVRAVCSSVLQVENFISSGPSLDMVSSLIIGSEAALLIDMPLAVPQAEELAAWVVKTTDKPLVAVFTTHFHPDHYLSGSAFLAHFPEAKYYANSQAVALIENEVEDKLKIWSGILGADAVVEKATVPTPYDFTFFVLPGNENEPIELLSPLVADTIDETLFWIPSIKTLIAGDSVYSHTVHLWLADLLSPALTSTWLSTLDFIQHLKPAVIIPGHALSVEGFGPSVDVEHSRRYVSFFQKEIEAKGLDFFTPADIVGMLDGAFPGLLNGTSQTSKTLVDISGDQFGRNGTRQVHYVDLASYNKTAELEGWKL
;
A
#
# COMPACT_ATOMS: atom_id res chain seq x y z
N MET A 1 25.45 -79.47 -0.15
CA MET A 1 25.22 -78.47 0.90
C MET A 1 25.35 -77.08 0.30
N LYS A 2 24.23 -76.35 0.17
CA LYS A 2 24.10 -74.88 0.21
C LYS A 2 22.65 -74.53 -0.15
N SER A 3 21.83 -74.39 0.88
CA SER A 3 20.46 -73.89 0.83
C SER A 3 20.48 -72.36 0.75
N PHE A 4 19.87 -71.78 -0.27
CA PHE A 4 19.61 -70.34 -0.37
C PHE A 4 18.23 -70.05 0.22
N ASN A 5 18.18 -69.30 1.33
CA ASN A 5 16.95 -68.71 1.85
C ASN A 5 16.64 -67.44 1.05
N LEU A 6 15.49 -67.40 0.37
CA LEU A 6 14.91 -66.16 -0.14
C LEU A 6 14.20 -65.45 1.01
N MET A 7 14.71 -64.29 1.40
CA MET A 7 14.10 -63.41 2.38
C MET A 7 13.23 -62.39 1.61
N THR A 8 11.91 -62.51 1.72
CA THR A 8 10.96 -61.63 1.04
C THR A 8 10.88 -60.29 1.79
N LEU A 9 11.41 -59.22 1.20
CA LEU A 9 11.34 -57.87 1.74
C LEU A 9 9.98 -57.26 1.39
N ALA A 10 9.08 -57.14 2.36
CA ALA A 10 7.81 -56.44 2.19
C ALA A 10 8.04 -54.91 2.23
N LEU A 11 7.97 -54.25 1.07
CA LEU A 11 7.95 -52.78 0.99
C LEU A 11 6.57 -52.28 1.44
N SER A 12 6.51 -51.71 2.65
CA SER A 12 5.36 -50.90 3.08
C SER A 12 5.40 -49.56 2.36
N ARG A 13 4.50 -49.37 1.38
CA ARG A 13 4.22 -48.03 0.82
C ARG A 13 3.43 -47.23 1.85
N ALA A 14 4.11 -46.36 2.58
CA ALA A 14 3.44 -45.30 3.32
C ALA A 14 2.79 -44.34 2.31
N LEU A 15 1.46 -44.31 2.23
CA LEU A 15 0.76 -43.22 1.56
C LEU A 15 0.98 -41.97 2.39
N ALA A 16 1.82 -41.06 1.90
CA ALA A 16 1.84 -39.69 2.37
C ALA A 16 0.53 -39.03 1.92
N VAL A 17 -0.45 -38.98 2.83
CA VAL A 17 -1.61 -38.10 2.67
C VAL A 17 -1.07 -36.68 2.73
N ARG A 18 -0.88 -36.05 1.57
CA ARG A 18 -0.74 -34.59 1.51
C ARG A 18 -2.10 -34.04 1.91
N ALA A 19 -2.25 -33.63 3.17
CA ALA A 19 -3.31 -32.72 3.54
C ALA A 19 -3.11 -31.47 2.67
N VAL A 20 -4.00 -31.28 1.69
CA VAL A 20 -4.14 -29.98 1.06
C VAL A 20 -4.81 -29.13 2.12
N CYS A 21 -4.01 -28.51 2.99
CA CYS A 21 -4.51 -27.41 3.81
C CYS A 21 -4.86 -26.30 2.82
N SER A 22 -6.13 -26.21 2.43
CA SER A 22 -6.64 -24.97 1.85
C SER A 22 -6.49 -23.89 2.91
N SER A 23 -5.84 -22.79 2.55
CA SER A 23 -5.78 -21.62 3.41
C SER A 23 -7.19 -21.21 3.82
N VAL A 24 -7.38 -20.80 5.07
CA VAL A 24 -8.64 -20.19 5.52
C VAL A 24 -8.59 -18.67 5.49
N LEU A 25 -7.42 -18.08 5.23
CA LEU A 25 -7.28 -16.64 5.09
C LEU A 25 -8.01 -16.15 3.85
N GLN A 26 -8.78 -15.08 4.04
CA GLN A 26 -9.49 -14.36 2.98
C GLN A 26 -9.10 -12.89 3.03
N VAL A 27 -9.09 -12.24 1.87
CA VAL A 27 -8.84 -10.80 1.77
C VAL A 27 -9.98 -10.18 1.00
N GLU A 28 -10.68 -9.26 1.65
CA GLU A 28 -11.76 -8.46 1.09
C GLU A 28 -11.29 -7.01 0.98
N ASN A 29 -11.68 -6.33 -0.10
CA ASN A 29 -11.20 -4.97 -0.38
C ASN A 29 -12.35 -3.96 -0.41
N PHE A 30 -12.09 -2.75 0.05
CA PHE A 30 -13.03 -1.65 0.05
C PHE A 30 -12.37 -0.40 -0.53
N ILE A 31 -13.06 0.30 -1.43
CA ILE A 31 -12.57 1.56 -2.01
C ILE A 31 -13.25 2.73 -1.31
N SER A 32 -12.46 3.57 -0.66
CA SER A 32 -12.91 4.82 -0.06
C SER A 32 -12.95 5.93 -1.12
N SER A 33 -14.04 5.99 -1.88
CA SER A 33 -14.20 6.93 -2.99
C SER A 33 -14.32 8.40 -2.58
N GLY A 34 -14.11 9.29 -3.55
CA GLY A 34 -14.33 10.72 -3.41
C GLY A 34 -13.16 11.41 -2.70
N PRO A 35 -13.38 12.12 -1.57
CA PRO A 35 -12.32 12.88 -0.90
C PRO A 35 -11.18 12.01 -0.39
N SER A 36 -11.38 10.71 -0.16
CA SER A 36 -10.33 9.77 0.24
C SER A 36 -9.63 9.10 -0.95
N LEU A 37 -9.67 9.75 -2.11
CA LEU A 37 -8.83 9.45 -3.28
C LEU A 37 -9.00 8.02 -3.82
N ASP A 38 -10.15 7.38 -3.63
CA ASP A 38 -10.36 5.99 -4.02
C ASP A 38 -9.27 5.05 -3.46
N MET A 39 -8.79 5.36 -2.24
CA MET A 39 -7.85 4.54 -1.48
C MET A 39 -8.47 3.18 -1.18
N VAL A 40 -7.67 2.12 -1.29
CA VAL A 40 -8.08 0.73 -1.11
C VAL A 40 -7.71 0.23 0.29
N SER A 41 -8.71 0.07 1.15
CA SER A 41 -8.57 -0.66 2.40
C SER A 41 -8.68 -2.17 2.17
N SER A 42 -7.89 -2.96 2.89
CA SER A 42 -7.90 -4.44 2.80
C SER A 42 -8.21 -5.08 4.16
N LEU A 43 -9.26 -5.90 4.23
CA LEU A 43 -9.63 -6.67 5.41
C LEU A 43 -9.15 -8.11 5.26
N ILE A 44 -8.19 -8.53 6.08
CA ILE A 44 -7.71 -9.91 6.13
C ILE A 44 -8.48 -10.65 7.22
N ILE A 45 -9.20 -11.69 6.84
CA ILE A 45 -10.09 -12.46 7.70
C ILE A 45 -9.50 -13.85 7.94
N GLY A 46 -9.28 -14.19 9.21
CA GLY A 46 -8.84 -15.51 9.66
C GLY A 46 -9.96 -16.32 10.30
N SER A 47 -9.59 -17.42 10.97
CA SER A 47 -10.55 -18.32 11.61
C SER A 47 -11.18 -17.74 12.87
N GLU A 48 -10.43 -16.98 13.66
CA GLU A 48 -10.89 -16.43 14.95
C GLU A 48 -10.87 -14.90 15.02
N ALA A 49 -10.19 -14.22 14.10
CA ALA A 49 -9.99 -12.77 14.13
C ALA A 49 -9.81 -12.21 12.71
N ALA A 50 -9.91 -10.89 12.60
CA ALA A 50 -9.58 -10.14 11.38
C ALA A 50 -8.61 -8.99 11.69
N LEU A 51 -7.92 -8.50 10.66
CA LEU A 51 -7.17 -7.24 10.69
C LEU A 51 -7.46 -6.41 9.45
N LEU A 52 -7.39 -5.08 9.60
CA LEU A 52 -7.59 -4.13 8.51
C LEU A 52 -6.26 -3.46 8.14
N ILE A 53 -6.03 -3.23 6.85
CA ILE A 53 -4.95 -2.39 6.32
C ILE A 53 -5.58 -1.12 5.73
N ASP A 54 -5.03 0.03 6.14
CA ASP A 54 -5.34 1.41 5.77
C ASP A 54 -6.74 1.92 6.12
N MET A 55 -6.80 3.18 6.55
CA MET A 55 -8.02 3.89 6.94
C MET A 55 -8.11 5.24 6.24
N PRO A 56 -9.31 5.68 5.82
CA PRO A 56 -9.43 6.79 4.88
C PRO A 56 -9.11 8.16 5.45
N LEU A 57 -8.86 9.09 4.52
CA LEU A 57 -8.65 10.52 4.79
C LEU A 57 -9.80 11.19 5.55
N ALA A 58 -11.04 10.85 5.20
CA ALA A 58 -12.22 11.62 5.55
C ALA A 58 -13.19 10.81 6.41
N VAL A 59 -13.88 11.51 7.33
CA VAL A 59 -14.79 10.90 8.31
C VAL A 59 -15.93 10.11 7.65
N PRO A 60 -16.65 10.62 6.62
CA PRO A 60 -17.71 9.85 6.00
C PRO A 60 -17.25 8.50 5.45
N GLN A 61 -16.08 8.46 4.81
CA GLN A 61 -15.48 7.22 4.29
C GLN A 61 -15.04 6.29 5.43
N ALA A 62 -14.56 6.83 6.55
CA ALA A 62 -14.20 6.04 7.73
C ALA A 62 -15.43 5.33 8.33
N GLU A 63 -16.56 6.02 8.40
CA GLU A 63 -17.85 5.47 8.84
C GLU A 63 -18.38 4.40 7.87
N GLU A 64 -18.28 4.65 6.56
CA GLU A 64 -18.66 3.67 5.53
C GLU A 64 -17.80 2.40 5.61
N LEU A 65 -16.48 2.56 5.79
CA LEU A 65 -15.56 1.45 5.97
C LEU A 65 -15.88 0.63 7.23
N ALA A 66 -16.16 1.30 8.35
CA ALA A 66 -16.55 0.62 9.59
C ALA A 66 -17.84 -0.20 9.42
N ALA A 67 -18.85 0.38 8.79
CA ALA A 67 -20.10 -0.31 8.48
C ALA A 67 -19.88 -1.51 7.53
N TRP A 68 -18.99 -1.35 6.53
CA TRP A 68 -18.63 -2.44 5.62
C TRP A 68 -17.89 -3.57 6.35
N VAL A 69 -16.95 -3.29 7.24
CA VAL A 69 -16.25 -4.33 8.04
C VAL A 69 -17.25 -5.14 8.87
N VAL A 70 -18.16 -4.47 9.59
CA VAL A 70 -19.20 -5.13 10.42
C VAL A 70 -20.12 -6.01 9.58
N LYS A 71 -20.41 -5.61 8.33
CA LYS A 71 -21.23 -6.39 7.41
C LYS A 71 -20.48 -7.59 6.82
N THR A 72 -19.16 -7.47 6.66
CA THR A 72 -18.34 -8.42 5.91
C THR A 72 -17.94 -9.62 6.76
N THR A 73 -17.70 -9.44 8.06
CA THR A 73 -17.24 -10.53 8.94
C THR A 73 -17.84 -10.47 10.34
N ASP A 74 -18.03 -11.64 10.95
CA ASP A 74 -18.39 -11.78 12.36
C ASP A 74 -17.16 -11.89 13.29
N LYS A 75 -15.95 -11.93 12.71
CA LYS A 75 -14.70 -12.05 13.45
C LYS A 75 -14.33 -10.73 14.12
N PRO A 76 -13.81 -10.76 15.36
CA PRO A 76 -13.30 -9.57 16.02
C PRO A 76 -12.14 -8.96 15.22
N LEU A 77 -12.19 -7.65 15.00
CA LEU A 77 -11.06 -6.88 14.48
C LEU A 77 -10.04 -6.68 15.60
N VAL A 78 -8.90 -7.36 15.53
CA VAL A 78 -7.87 -7.34 16.59
C VAL A 78 -6.74 -6.35 16.32
N ALA A 79 -6.54 -6.00 15.05
CA ALA A 79 -5.50 -5.08 14.63
C ALA A 79 -5.93 -4.26 13.41
N VAL A 80 -5.39 -3.05 13.33
CA VAL A 80 -5.40 -2.20 12.14
C VAL A 80 -3.96 -1.81 11.86
N PHE A 81 -3.55 -1.80 10.61
CA PHE A 81 -2.27 -1.29 10.18
C PHE A 81 -2.46 -0.16 9.17
N THR A 82 -1.53 0.78 9.17
CA THR A 82 -1.35 1.72 8.05
C THR A 82 -0.04 1.39 7.34
N THR A 83 -0.07 1.43 6.01
CA THR A 83 1.05 1.10 5.12
C THR A 83 2.19 2.12 5.22
N HIS A 84 1.87 3.41 5.13
CA HIS A 84 2.81 4.54 5.16
C HIS A 84 2.13 5.85 5.64
N PHE A 85 2.91 6.92 5.74
CA PHE A 85 2.48 8.19 6.37
C PHE A 85 1.53 9.09 5.56
N HIS A 86 1.06 8.70 4.36
CA HIS A 86 0.16 9.59 3.62
C HIS A 86 -1.20 9.70 4.30
N PRO A 87 -1.77 10.92 4.37
CA PRO A 87 -2.93 11.22 5.21
C PRO A 87 -4.18 10.44 4.81
N ASP A 88 -4.31 10.05 3.55
CA ASP A 88 -5.43 9.27 3.06
C ASP A 88 -5.41 7.80 3.47
N HIS A 89 -4.32 7.33 4.11
CA HIS A 89 -4.18 6.01 4.70
C HIS A 89 -4.32 5.97 6.24
N TYR A 90 -4.50 7.12 6.91
CA TYR A 90 -4.73 7.13 8.37
C TYR A 90 -5.53 8.30 8.97
N LEU A 91 -5.66 9.44 8.31
CA LEU A 91 -5.94 10.72 9.01
C LEU A 91 -7.25 10.69 9.79
N SER A 92 -8.33 10.19 9.18
CA SER A 92 -9.65 10.03 9.83
C SER A 92 -9.84 8.64 10.45
N GLY A 93 -8.75 7.89 10.65
CA GLY A 93 -8.78 6.56 11.27
C GLY A 93 -9.34 6.56 12.69
N SER A 94 -9.28 7.67 13.43
CA SER A 94 -9.90 7.76 14.76
C SER A 94 -11.43 7.64 14.73
N ALA A 95 -12.09 8.05 13.64
CA ALA A 95 -13.53 7.82 13.44
C ALA A 95 -13.83 6.33 13.20
N PHE A 96 -13.04 5.66 12.36
CA PHE A 96 -13.14 4.21 12.15
C PHE A 96 -12.92 3.43 13.46
N LEU A 97 -11.82 3.72 14.17
CA LEU A 97 -11.43 3.00 15.40
C LEU A 97 -12.43 3.16 16.54
N ALA A 98 -13.27 4.21 16.54
CA ALA A 98 -14.35 4.37 17.52
C ALA A 98 -15.36 3.21 17.50
N HIS A 99 -15.51 2.52 16.37
CA HIS A 99 -16.35 1.33 16.22
C HIS A 99 -15.65 0.03 16.66
N PHE A 100 -14.32 0.04 16.78
CA PHE A 100 -13.48 -1.12 17.10
C PHE A 100 -12.51 -0.81 18.26
N PRO A 101 -13.01 -0.51 19.47
CA PRO A 101 -12.18 0.00 20.57
C PRO A 101 -11.11 -0.98 21.08
N GLU A 102 -11.26 -2.27 20.78
CA GLU A 102 -10.29 -3.33 21.15
C GLU A 102 -9.20 -3.53 20.08
N ALA A 103 -9.37 -2.97 18.88
CA ALA A 103 -8.41 -3.12 17.79
C ALA A 103 -7.16 -2.29 18.08
N LYS A 104 -5.99 -2.92 17.96
CA LYS A 104 -4.71 -2.23 18.12
C LYS A 104 -4.27 -1.61 16.79
N TYR A 105 -3.81 -0.37 16.82
CA TYR A 105 -3.43 0.36 15.61
C TYR A 105 -1.90 0.45 15.49
N TYR A 106 -1.36 0.05 14.34
CA TYR A 106 0.07 -0.14 14.10
C TYR A 106 0.55 0.47 12.78
N ALA A 107 1.83 0.79 12.72
CA ALA A 107 2.60 1.07 11.51
C ALA A 107 4.08 0.81 11.81
N ASN A 108 4.94 0.73 10.80
CA ASN A 108 6.38 0.67 11.06
C ASN A 108 6.86 1.97 11.75
N SER A 109 7.97 1.90 12.49
CA SER A 109 8.46 3.02 13.29
C SER A 109 8.78 4.28 12.48
N GLN A 110 9.20 4.15 11.21
CA GLN A 110 9.49 5.28 10.34
C GLN A 110 8.21 6.01 9.92
N ALA A 111 7.16 5.26 9.55
CA ALA A 111 5.84 5.82 9.26
C ALA A 111 5.24 6.50 10.50
N VAL A 112 5.34 5.89 11.68
CA VAL A 112 4.88 6.51 12.93
C VAL A 112 5.57 7.85 13.17
N ALA A 113 6.90 7.92 13.02
CA ALA A 113 7.65 9.15 13.23
C ALA A 113 7.26 10.26 12.24
N LEU A 114 7.01 9.91 10.97
CA LEU A 114 6.53 10.84 9.95
C LEU A 114 5.12 11.35 10.24
N ILE A 115 4.22 10.44 10.63
CA ILE A 115 2.85 10.79 11.04
C ILE A 115 2.89 11.74 12.24
N GLU A 116 3.66 11.43 13.29
CA GLU A 116 3.79 12.28 14.48
C GLU A 116 4.27 13.69 14.14
N ASN A 117 5.18 13.80 13.17
CA ASN A 117 5.76 15.08 12.75
C ASN A 117 4.80 15.94 11.91
N GLU A 118 3.96 15.32 11.07
CA GLU A 118 3.14 16.05 10.09
C GLU A 118 1.66 16.14 10.44
N VAL A 119 1.14 15.30 11.33
CA VAL A 119 -0.30 15.11 11.53
C VAL A 119 -1.04 16.39 11.88
N GLU A 120 -0.49 17.27 12.72
CA GLU A 120 -1.14 18.53 13.08
C GLU A 120 -1.31 19.46 11.88
N ASP A 121 -0.34 19.48 10.96
CA ASP A 121 -0.39 20.30 9.76
C ASP A 121 -1.27 19.67 8.68
N LYS A 122 -1.22 18.33 8.52
CA LYS A 122 -2.15 17.62 7.62
C LYS A 122 -3.60 17.83 8.05
N LEU A 123 -3.90 17.79 9.36
CA LEU A 123 -5.24 18.10 9.87
C LEU A 123 -5.69 19.51 9.46
N LYS A 124 -4.85 20.54 9.63
CA LYS A 124 -5.18 21.91 9.22
C LYS A 124 -5.40 22.03 7.72
N ILE A 125 -4.50 21.44 6.93
CA ILE A 125 -4.56 21.47 5.45
C ILE A 125 -5.86 20.82 4.97
N TRP A 126 -6.13 19.59 5.39
CA TRP A 126 -7.28 18.84 4.92
C TRP A 126 -8.61 19.33 5.48
N SER A 127 -8.64 19.84 6.73
CA SER A 127 -9.80 20.59 7.23
C SER A 127 -10.08 21.84 6.38
N GLY A 128 -9.04 22.53 5.93
CA GLY A 128 -9.19 23.70 5.06
C GLY A 128 -9.71 23.36 3.66
N ILE A 129 -9.30 22.20 3.11
CA ILE A 129 -9.69 21.74 1.77
C ILE A 129 -11.08 21.11 1.77
N LEU A 130 -11.36 20.20 2.72
CA LEU A 130 -12.57 19.38 2.75
C LEU A 130 -13.68 19.96 3.64
N GLY A 131 -13.33 20.93 4.50
CA GLY A 131 -14.20 21.43 5.56
C GLY A 131 -13.89 20.76 6.90
N ALA A 132 -14.07 21.52 7.99
CA ALA A 132 -13.70 21.09 9.34
C ALA A 132 -14.42 19.80 9.79
N ASP A 133 -15.66 19.59 9.34
CA ASP A 133 -16.46 18.42 9.72
C ASP A 133 -16.14 17.17 8.86
N ALA A 134 -15.33 17.31 7.81
CA ALA A 134 -14.98 16.22 6.90
C ALA A 134 -13.75 15.42 7.35
N VAL A 135 -12.96 15.95 8.29
CA VAL A 135 -11.82 15.28 8.90
C VAL A 135 -11.95 15.33 10.42
N VAL A 136 -11.27 14.43 11.13
CA VAL A 136 -11.29 14.39 12.59
C VAL A 136 -10.57 15.59 13.21
N GLU A 137 -10.97 16.02 14.40
CA GLU A 137 -10.24 17.08 15.14
C GLU A 137 -8.86 16.60 15.63
N LYS A 138 -8.75 15.31 15.92
CA LYS A 138 -7.53 14.67 16.39
C LYS A 138 -7.41 13.28 15.76
N ALA A 139 -6.37 13.10 14.98
CA ALA A 139 -6.00 11.80 14.44
C ALA A 139 -5.41 10.90 15.54
N THR A 140 -5.58 9.60 15.39
CA THR A 140 -4.88 8.60 16.20
C THR A 140 -3.53 8.33 15.54
N VAL A 141 -2.44 8.40 16.31
CA VAL A 141 -1.11 8.01 15.86
C VAL A 141 -0.93 6.50 16.10
N PRO A 142 -0.44 5.71 15.11
CA PRO A 142 -0.21 4.29 15.28
C PRO A 142 0.90 3.99 16.29
N THR A 143 0.85 2.80 16.90
CA THR A 143 1.98 2.29 17.69
C THR A 143 3.03 1.68 16.77
N PRO A 144 4.35 1.91 16.98
CA PRO A 144 5.39 1.27 16.19
C PRO A 144 5.33 -0.27 16.23
N TYR A 145 5.44 -0.89 15.06
CA TYR A 145 5.47 -2.33 14.87
C TYR A 145 6.53 -2.69 13.82
N ASP A 146 7.74 -3.01 14.27
CA ASP A 146 8.90 -3.36 13.42
C ASP A 146 9.15 -4.87 13.34
N PHE A 147 8.15 -5.70 13.66
CA PHE A 147 8.26 -7.14 13.46
C PHE A 147 8.01 -7.47 11.98
N THR A 148 8.67 -8.53 11.49
CA THR A 148 8.60 -8.94 10.09
C THR A 148 7.36 -9.77 9.73
N PHE A 149 6.47 -10.02 10.69
CA PHE A 149 5.22 -10.73 10.44
C PHE A 149 4.19 -10.45 11.55
N PHE A 150 2.93 -10.67 11.22
CA PHE A 150 1.80 -10.69 12.13
C PHE A 150 1.03 -12.01 11.97
N VAL A 151 0.46 -12.51 13.05
CA VAL A 151 -0.35 -13.75 13.06
C VAL A 151 -1.72 -13.43 13.62
N LEU A 152 -2.77 -13.78 12.87
CA LEU A 152 -4.13 -13.77 13.39
C LEU A 152 -4.34 -14.97 14.32
N PRO A 153 -5.01 -14.81 15.47
CA PRO A 153 -5.44 -15.92 16.31
C PRO A 153 -6.14 -17.03 15.51
N GLY A 154 -5.69 -18.28 15.71
CA GLY A 154 -6.17 -19.47 14.99
C GLY A 154 -5.53 -19.70 13.61
N ASN A 155 -4.65 -18.81 13.16
CA ASN A 155 -3.92 -18.89 11.88
C ASN A 155 -2.39 -18.95 12.08
N GLU A 156 -1.90 -19.62 13.12
CA GLU A 156 -0.48 -19.61 13.51
C GLU A 156 0.47 -20.18 12.45
N ASN A 157 -0.05 -20.99 11.51
CA ASN A 157 0.73 -21.57 10.41
C ASN A 157 0.65 -20.74 9.10
N GLU A 158 -0.07 -19.61 9.12
CA GLU A 158 -0.30 -18.75 7.96
C GLU A 158 0.04 -17.30 8.30
N PRO A 159 1.32 -16.99 8.60
CA PRO A 159 1.71 -15.64 8.97
C PRO A 159 1.50 -14.68 7.79
N ILE A 160 1.15 -13.45 8.12
CA ILE A 160 1.16 -12.31 7.22
C ILE A 160 2.55 -11.69 7.37
N GLU A 161 3.37 -11.76 6.33
CA GLU A 161 4.71 -11.19 6.31
C GLU A 161 4.64 -9.68 6.08
N LEU A 162 5.32 -8.91 6.93
CA LEU A 162 5.42 -7.45 6.83
C LEU A 162 6.80 -7.14 6.22
N LEU A 163 6.77 -6.59 5.01
CA LEU A 163 7.96 -6.27 4.23
C LEU A 163 8.20 -4.76 4.33
N SER A 164 9.05 -4.35 5.27
CA SER A 164 9.28 -2.93 5.61
C SER A 164 10.65 -2.68 6.27
N PRO A 165 11.14 -1.42 6.23
CA PRO A 165 10.67 -0.34 5.38
C PRO A 165 11.13 -0.53 3.93
N LEU A 166 10.23 -0.31 2.98
CA LEU A 166 10.54 -0.20 1.56
C LEU A 166 10.41 1.26 1.10
N VAL A 167 10.95 1.56 -0.08
CA VAL A 167 10.77 2.85 -0.74
C VAL A 167 9.97 2.66 -2.01
N ALA A 168 8.91 3.43 -2.14
CA ALA A 168 8.10 3.54 -3.34
C ALA A 168 7.75 5.00 -3.63
N ASP A 169 6.47 5.38 -3.60
CA ASP A 169 6.05 6.76 -3.71
C ASP A 169 6.51 7.59 -2.49
N THR A 170 6.69 6.94 -1.33
CA THR A 170 7.41 7.44 -0.14
C THR A 170 8.47 6.45 0.39
N ILE A 171 9.17 6.79 1.47
CA ILE A 171 10.34 6.11 2.04
C ILE A 171 10.04 5.12 3.18
N ASP A 172 8.79 5.02 3.62
CA ASP A 172 8.37 4.38 4.87
C ASP A 172 7.34 3.26 4.65
N GLU A 173 7.37 2.64 3.47
CA GLU A 173 6.33 1.71 3.03
C GLU A 173 6.38 0.37 3.76
N THR A 174 5.19 -0.18 4.04
CA THR A 174 4.99 -1.54 4.53
C THR A 174 4.06 -2.31 3.62
N LEU A 175 4.58 -3.38 3.02
CA LEU A 175 3.78 -4.28 2.20
C LEU A 175 3.40 -5.51 3.04
N PHE A 176 2.17 -6.01 2.85
CA PHE A 176 1.65 -7.16 3.58
C PHE A 176 1.54 -8.35 2.63
N TRP A 177 2.51 -9.26 2.72
CA TRP A 177 2.57 -10.46 1.91
C TRP A 177 1.94 -11.64 2.64
N ILE A 178 1.03 -12.35 1.97
CA ILE A 178 0.31 -13.50 2.53
C ILE A 178 0.66 -14.75 1.71
N PRO A 179 1.75 -15.47 2.06
CA PRO A 179 2.29 -16.55 1.24
C PRO A 179 1.29 -17.69 0.98
N SER A 180 0.42 -17.99 1.95
CA SER A 180 -0.52 -19.12 1.89
C SER A 180 -1.55 -18.98 0.76
N ILE A 181 -1.92 -17.74 0.41
CA ILE A 181 -2.84 -17.41 -0.70
C ILE A 181 -2.19 -16.66 -1.85
N LYS A 182 -0.89 -16.33 -1.72
CA LYS A 182 -0.11 -15.55 -2.69
C LYS A 182 -0.73 -14.18 -2.99
N THR A 183 -1.23 -13.51 -1.98
CA THR A 183 -1.79 -12.15 -2.08
C THR A 183 -0.82 -11.15 -1.46
N LEU A 184 -0.56 -10.07 -2.17
CA LEU A 184 0.22 -8.93 -1.68
C LEU A 184 -0.68 -7.71 -1.59
N ILE A 185 -0.78 -7.11 -0.40
CA ILE A 185 -1.34 -5.75 -0.24
C ILE A 185 -0.15 -4.81 -0.35
N ALA A 186 -0.12 -4.01 -1.42
CA ALA A 186 1.05 -3.28 -1.83
C ALA A 186 1.09 -1.84 -1.32
N GLY A 187 -0.03 -1.29 -0.84
CA GLY A 187 -0.14 0.15 -0.59
C GLY A 187 0.23 0.93 -1.87
N ASP A 188 0.83 2.09 -1.69
CA ASP A 188 1.21 2.97 -2.80
C ASP A 188 2.52 2.58 -3.48
N SER A 189 3.07 1.42 -3.09
CA SER A 189 4.10 0.75 -3.86
C SER A 189 3.59 0.23 -5.20
N VAL A 190 2.28 0.01 -5.35
CA VAL A 190 1.61 -0.30 -6.62
C VAL A 190 0.30 0.45 -6.70
N TYR A 191 0.08 1.19 -7.78
CA TYR A 191 -1.20 1.81 -8.10
C TYR A 191 -1.95 1.00 -9.14
N SER A 192 -3.29 1.03 -9.09
CA SER A 192 -4.10 0.42 -10.13
C SER A 192 -3.87 1.11 -11.48
N HIS A 193 -3.93 0.34 -12.56
CA HIS A 193 -3.95 0.85 -13.93
C HIS A 193 -5.13 1.79 -14.25
N THR A 194 -6.04 2.01 -13.31
CA THR A 194 -7.17 2.94 -13.45
C THR A 194 -6.88 4.35 -12.94
N VAL A 195 -5.72 4.60 -12.32
CA VAL A 195 -5.37 5.92 -11.74
C VAL A 195 -3.98 6.43 -12.15
N HIS A 196 -3.80 7.75 -12.10
CA HIS A 196 -2.45 8.36 -12.06
C HIS A 196 -1.79 8.08 -10.71
N LEU A 197 -0.46 8.23 -10.63
CA LEU A 197 0.33 7.95 -9.43
C LEU A 197 0.71 9.24 -8.69
N TRP A 198 0.86 9.17 -7.37
CA TRP A 198 1.56 10.19 -6.60
C TRP A 198 3.06 10.14 -6.91
N LEU A 199 3.64 11.28 -7.28
CA LEU A 199 5.08 11.41 -7.51
C LEU A 199 5.73 12.46 -6.60
N ALA A 200 4.96 13.19 -5.79
CA ALA A 200 5.41 14.46 -5.24
C ALA A 200 6.52 14.35 -4.17
N ASP A 201 6.71 13.14 -3.64
CA ASP A 201 7.71 12.82 -2.63
C ASP A 201 9.01 12.27 -3.26
N LEU A 202 9.02 12.03 -4.58
CA LEU A 202 10.17 11.55 -5.35
C LEU A 202 11.14 12.68 -5.69
N LEU A 203 11.75 13.27 -4.66
CA LEU A 203 12.60 14.45 -4.79
C LEU A 203 14.01 14.18 -5.35
N SER A 204 14.35 12.93 -5.66
CA SER A 204 15.64 12.57 -6.23
C SER A 204 15.56 11.36 -7.18
N PRO A 205 16.47 11.27 -8.17
CA PRO A 205 16.58 10.08 -9.03
C PRO A 205 16.85 8.78 -8.27
N ALA A 206 17.40 8.87 -7.06
CA ALA A 206 17.62 7.70 -6.22
C ALA A 206 16.28 7.13 -5.71
N LEU A 207 15.32 7.99 -5.34
CA LEU A 207 13.99 7.56 -4.89
C LEU A 207 13.21 6.89 -6.02
N THR A 208 13.14 7.51 -7.20
CA THR A 208 12.49 6.90 -8.38
C THR A 208 13.13 5.56 -8.77
N SER A 209 14.47 5.47 -8.73
CA SER A 209 15.21 4.22 -9.02
C SER A 209 14.98 3.14 -7.96
N THR A 210 14.79 3.55 -6.71
CA THR A 210 14.50 2.62 -5.62
C THR A 210 13.07 2.10 -5.72
N TRP A 211 12.10 2.94 -6.07
CA TRP A 211 10.73 2.47 -6.34
C TRP A 211 10.72 1.42 -7.45
N LEU A 212 11.45 1.62 -8.55
CA LEU A 212 11.59 0.59 -9.59
C LEU A 212 12.20 -0.72 -9.08
N SER A 213 13.11 -0.63 -8.10
CA SER A 213 13.72 -1.79 -7.45
C SER A 213 12.73 -2.50 -6.50
N THR A 214 11.88 -1.74 -5.81
CA THR A 214 10.75 -2.28 -5.03
C THR A 214 9.77 -3.03 -5.94
N LEU A 215 9.45 -2.48 -7.12
CA LEU A 215 8.63 -3.18 -8.11
C LEU A 215 9.31 -4.47 -8.62
N ASP A 216 10.64 -4.49 -8.79
CA ASP A 216 11.37 -5.72 -9.10
C ASP A 216 11.23 -6.75 -7.98
N PHE A 217 11.41 -6.33 -6.73
CA PHE A 217 11.24 -7.19 -5.56
C PHE A 217 9.82 -7.79 -5.50
N ILE A 218 8.77 -6.98 -5.69
CA ILE A 218 7.38 -7.43 -5.76
C ILE A 218 7.19 -8.51 -6.83
N GLN A 219 7.77 -8.32 -8.02
CA GLN A 219 7.69 -9.34 -9.09
C GLN A 219 8.38 -10.65 -8.70
N HIS A 220 9.46 -10.61 -7.92
CA HIS A 220 10.16 -11.81 -7.45
C HIS A 220 9.38 -12.61 -6.41
N LEU A 221 8.47 -11.99 -5.64
CA LEU A 221 7.54 -12.69 -4.74
C LEU A 221 6.58 -13.60 -5.51
N LYS A 222 6.36 -13.33 -6.80
CA LYS A 222 5.39 -14.03 -7.68
C LYS A 222 3.99 -14.09 -7.07
N PRO A 223 3.41 -12.93 -6.67
CA PRO A 223 2.05 -12.86 -6.19
C PRO A 223 1.08 -13.37 -7.26
N ALA A 224 0.01 -14.03 -6.83
CA ALA A 224 -1.13 -14.35 -7.68
C ALA A 224 -2.08 -13.16 -7.77
N VAL A 225 -2.20 -12.39 -6.67
CA VAL A 225 -3.03 -11.19 -6.55
C VAL A 225 -2.18 -10.07 -5.95
N ILE A 226 -2.31 -8.86 -6.50
CA ILE A 226 -1.73 -7.64 -5.93
C ILE A 226 -2.86 -6.65 -5.72
N ILE A 227 -3.01 -6.17 -4.49
CA ILE A 227 -3.98 -5.14 -4.14
C ILE A 227 -3.23 -3.80 -4.12
N PRO A 228 -3.54 -2.88 -5.04
CA PRO A 228 -2.92 -1.56 -5.10
C PRO A 228 -3.47 -0.63 -4.02
N GLY A 229 -2.78 0.45 -3.70
CA GLY A 229 -3.24 1.45 -2.73
C GLY A 229 -4.37 2.35 -3.22
N HIS A 230 -4.49 2.56 -4.55
CA HIS A 230 -5.57 3.32 -5.17
C HIS A 230 -6.17 2.60 -6.39
N ALA A 231 -7.50 2.56 -6.49
CA ALA A 231 -8.20 1.93 -7.61
C ALA A 231 -9.63 2.46 -7.79
N LEU A 232 -10.12 2.48 -9.04
CA LEU A 232 -11.53 2.80 -9.33
C LEU A 232 -12.47 1.57 -9.28
N SER A 233 -11.91 0.37 -9.14
CA SER A 233 -12.64 -0.89 -9.01
C SER A 233 -11.80 -1.90 -8.25
N VAL A 234 -12.45 -2.77 -7.45
CA VAL A 234 -11.80 -3.91 -6.77
C VAL A 234 -11.63 -5.13 -7.68
N GLU A 235 -12.16 -5.07 -8.92
CA GLU A 235 -12.03 -6.12 -9.90
C GLU A 235 -10.76 -5.94 -10.76
N GLY A 236 -10.16 -7.05 -11.17
CA GLY A 236 -9.07 -7.04 -12.14
C GLY A 236 -7.68 -6.73 -11.59
N PHE A 237 -7.54 -6.63 -10.26
CA PHE A 237 -6.26 -6.57 -9.55
C PHE A 237 -5.31 -7.68 -9.99
N GLY A 238 -4.12 -7.31 -10.45
CA GLY A 238 -3.19 -8.31 -10.96
C GLY A 238 -1.76 -7.83 -11.22
N PRO A 239 -0.76 -8.71 -10.97
CA PRO A 239 0.65 -8.36 -11.10
C PRO A 239 1.11 -8.02 -12.51
N SER A 240 0.45 -8.56 -13.54
CA SER A 240 0.80 -8.26 -14.93
C SER A 240 0.24 -6.93 -15.43
N VAL A 241 -0.67 -6.33 -14.68
CA VAL A 241 -1.38 -5.10 -15.08
C VAL A 241 -0.93 -3.94 -14.21
N ASP A 242 -1.12 -4.03 -12.89
CA ASP A 242 -0.95 -2.88 -11.99
C ASP A 242 0.53 -2.59 -11.66
N VAL A 243 1.36 -3.63 -11.49
CA VAL A 243 2.83 -3.46 -11.33
C VAL A 243 3.44 -2.92 -12.62
N GLU A 244 3.02 -3.45 -13.77
CA GLU A 244 3.54 -2.97 -15.06
C GLU A 244 3.09 -1.53 -15.34
N HIS A 245 1.86 -1.17 -14.97
CA HIS A 245 1.38 0.21 -15.02
C HIS A 245 2.28 1.13 -14.18
N SER A 246 2.46 0.79 -12.90
CA SER A 246 3.29 1.57 -11.98
C SER A 246 4.73 1.69 -12.50
N ARG A 247 5.33 0.58 -12.97
CA ARG A 247 6.67 0.56 -13.54
C ARG A 247 6.80 1.46 -14.76
N ARG A 248 5.84 1.40 -15.68
CA ARG A 248 5.83 2.23 -16.88
C ARG A 248 5.69 3.70 -16.53
N TYR A 249 4.86 4.02 -15.55
CA TYR A 249 4.62 5.39 -15.09
C TYR A 249 5.87 6.01 -14.48
N VAL A 250 6.49 5.34 -13.50
CA VAL A 250 7.73 5.81 -12.87
C VAL A 250 8.86 5.90 -13.91
N SER A 251 9.00 4.90 -14.79
CA SER A 251 10.01 4.92 -15.85
C SER A 251 9.81 6.06 -16.86
N PHE A 252 8.56 6.40 -17.18
CA PHE A 252 8.25 7.53 -18.05
C PHE A 252 8.60 8.84 -17.37
N PHE A 253 8.19 9.03 -16.11
CA PHE A 253 8.54 10.20 -15.31
C PHE A 253 10.05 10.41 -15.24
N GLN A 254 10.81 9.35 -14.92
CA GLN A 254 12.29 9.41 -14.86
C GLN A 254 12.90 9.93 -16.17
N LYS A 255 12.48 9.38 -17.31
CA LYS A 255 13.11 9.63 -18.62
C LYS A 255 12.70 10.97 -19.22
N GLU A 256 11.42 11.28 -19.14
CA GLU A 256 10.83 12.40 -19.88
C GLU A 256 10.74 13.67 -19.06
N ILE A 257 10.58 13.56 -17.73
CA ILE A 257 10.35 14.70 -16.83
C ILE A 257 11.54 14.92 -15.89
N GLU A 258 11.83 13.97 -14.99
CA GLU A 258 12.87 14.09 -13.96
C GLU A 258 14.27 14.36 -14.57
N ALA A 259 14.64 13.65 -15.65
CA ALA A 259 15.92 13.81 -16.33
C ALA A 259 16.15 15.21 -16.94
N LYS A 260 15.11 16.04 -17.09
CA LYS A 260 15.26 17.43 -17.53
C LYS A 260 15.62 18.38 -16.40
N GLY A 261 15.44 17.94 -15.16
CA GLY A 261 15.63 18.73 -13.94
C GLY A 261 14.38 19.50 -13.52
N LEU A 262 14.37 19.87 -12.25
CA LEU A 262 13.32 20.66 -11.63
C LEU A 262 13.11 22.00 -12.37
N ASP A 263 11.86 22.45 -12.48
CA ASP A 263 11.47 23.72 -13.12
C ASP A 263 11.76 23.82 -14.64
N PHE A 264 12.12 22.71 -15.31
CA PHE A 264 12.28 22.71 -16.77
C PHE A 264 10.94 22.91 -17.49
N PHE A 265 9.92 22.17 -17.05
CA PHE A 265 8.55 22.20 -17.57
C PHE A 265 7.64 23.08 -16.72
N THR A 266 6.51 23.51 -17.25
CA THR A 266 5.41 24.06 -16.42
C THR A 266 4.54 22.93 -15.84
N PRO A 267 3.75 23.17 -14.78
CA PRO A 267 2.79 22.17 -14.29
C PRO A 267 1.87 21.62 -15.38
N ALA A 268 1.37 22.49 -16.27
CA ALA A 268 0.51 22.10 -17.38
C ALA A 268 1.23 21.20 -18.41
N ASP A 269 2.51 21.45 -18.68
CA ASP A 269 3.30 20.59 -19.57
C ASP A 269 3.45 19.19 -18.96
N ILE A 270 3.76 19.09 -17.66
CA ILE A 270 3.92 17.82 -16.94
C ILE A 270 2.61 17.02 -16.95
N VAL A 271 1.49 17.67 -16.59
CA VAL A 271 0.16 17.04 -16.63
C VAL A 271 -0.17 16.55 -18.03
N GLY A 272 0.05 17.37 -19.06
CA GLY A 272 -0.21 16.99 -20.45
C GLY A 272 0.68 15.83 -20.94
N MET A 273 1.93 15.76 -20.50
CA MET A 273 2.84 14.65 -20.81
C MET A 273 2.39 13.34 -20.16
N LEU A 274 1.99 13.39 -18.88
CA LEU A 274 1.51 12.21 -18.14
C LEU A 274 0.17 11.72 -18.69
N ASP A 275 -0.81 12.58 -18.89
CA ASP A 275 -2.10 12.20 -19.49
C ASP A 275 -1.94 11.69 -20.92
N GLY A 276 -1.06 12.30 -21.71
CA GLY A 276 -0.75 11.82 -23.07
C GLY A 276 -0.11 10.44 -23.11
N ALA A 277 0.75 10.11 -22.13
CA ALA A 277 1.40 8.80 -22.03
C ALA A 277 0.51 7.71 -21.42
N PHE A 278 -0.46 8.11 -20.59
CA PHE A 278 -1.39 7.23 -19.87
C PHE A 278 -2.84 7.68 -20.14
N PRO A 279 -3.32 7.56 -21.40
CA PRO A 279 -4.58 8.16 -21.80
C PRO A 279 -5.77 7.46 -21.14
N GLY A 280 -6.78 8.25 -20.78
CA GLY A 280 -8.07 7.77 -20.30
C GLY A 280 -8.22 7.75 -18.78
N LEU A 281 -7.14 7.99 -18.03
CA LEU A 281 -7.17 8.04 -16.56
C LEU A 281 -7.94 9.26 -16.03
N LEU A 282 -8.10 10.31 -16.84
CA LEU A 282 -8.89 11.51 -16.54
C LEU A 282 -10.35 11.44 -17.03
N ASN A 283 -10.76 10.36 -17.71
CA ASN A 283 -12.09 10.26 -18.33
C ASN A 283 -13.18 9.80 -17.36
N GLY A 284 -12.81 9.40 -16.14
CA GLY A 284 -13.73 8.91 -15.12
C GLY A 284 -14.49 10.02 -14.38
N THR A 285 -15.47 9.62 -13.57
CA THR A 285 -16.18 10.54 -12.67
C THR A 285 -15.40 10.83 -11.38
N SER A 286 -14.49 9.94 -11.00
CA SER A 286 -13.58 10.17 -9.88
C SER A 286 -12.62 11.32 -10.20
N GLN A 287 -12.28 12.10 -9.16
CA GLN A 287 -11.28 13.16 -9.24
C GLN A 287 -9.87 12.71 -8.83
N THR A 288 -9.70 11.48 -8.33
CA THR A 288 -8.42 10.96 -7.81
C THR A 288 -7.28 11.16 -8.80
N SER A 289 -7.41 10.63 -10.01
CA SER A 289 -6.42 10.78 -11.08
C SER A 289 -6.06 12.25 -11.36
N LYS A 290 -7.07 13.15 -11.35
CA LYS A 290 -6.87 14.57 -11.58
C LYS A 290 -6.07 15.21 -10.43
N THR A 291 -6.43 14.91 -9.19
CA THR A 291 -5.73 15.38 -8.00
C THR A 291 -4.27 14.93 -8.00
N LEU A 292 -4.01 13.63 -8.22
CA LEU A 292 -2.66 13.06 -8.18
C LEU A 292 -1.75 13.64 -9.27
N VAL A 293 -2.26 13.78 -10.51
CA VAL A 293 -1.47 14.32 -11.62
C VAL A 293 -1.24 15.82 -11.48
N ASP A 294 -2.22 16.59 -10.99
CA ASP A 294 -2.08 18.03 -10.74
C ASP A 294 -1.01 18.31 -9.69
N ILE A 295 -1.06 17.58 -8.57
CA ILE A 295 -0.09 17.72 -7.49
C ILE A 295 1.33 17.39 -8.00
N SER A 296 1.46 16.32 -8.80
CA SER A 296 2.74 15.98 -9.42
C SER A 296 3.22 17.08 -10.40
N GLY A 297 2.31 17.65 -11.18
CA GLY A 297 2.60 18.78 -12.05
C GLY A 297 3.09 20.01 -11.28
N ASP A 298 2.40 20.37 -10.21
CA ASP A 298 2.76 21.49 -9.35
C ASP A 298 4.07 21.26 -8.60
N GLN A 299 4.36 20.02 -8.20
CA GLN A 299 5.56 19.71 -7.45
C GLN A 299 6.84 19.93 -8.27
N PHE A 300 6.84 19.45 -9.52
CA PHE A 300 8.04 19.43 -10.37
C PHE A 300 8.07 20.57 -11.40
N GLY A 301 6.93 21.23 -11.61
CA GLY A 301 6.75 22.29 -12.59
C GLY A 301 7.24 23.66 -12.09
N ARG A 302 7.75 24.45 -13.02
CA ARG A 302 8.19 25.83 -12.77
C ARG A 302 7.05 26.68 -12.23
N ASN A 303 7.31 27.32 -11.08
CA ASN A 303 6.34 28.15 -10.35
C ASN A 303 5.10 27.38 -9.86
N GLY A 304 5.15 26.05 -9.82
CA GLY A 304 4.09 25.24 -9.23
C GLY A 304 4.07 25.33 -7.70
N THR A 305 2.94 24.93 -7.12
CA THR A 305 2.76 24.92 -5.65
C THR A 305 3.33 23.64 -5.07
N ARG A 306 4.55 23.70 -4.54
CA ARG A 306 5.23 22.52 -4.01
C ARG A 306 4.63 22.08 -2.67
N GLN A 307 4.52 20.77 -2.50
CA GLN A 307 4.25 20.11 -1.24
C GLN A 307 5.35 20.46 -0.24
N VAL A 308 4.94 20.74 0.99
CA VAL A 308 5.88 20.91 2.10
C VAL A 308 6.26 19.51 2.59
N HIS A 309 7.56 19.25 2.58
CA HIS A 309 8.16 18.03 3.13
C HIS A 309 8.77 18.37 4.47
N TYR A 310 8.30 17.74 5.55
CA TYR A 310 8.79 18.02 6.90
C TYR A 310 9.93 17.09 7.34
N VAL A 311 10.35 16.21 6.42
CA VAL A 311 11.60 15.45 6.43
C VAL A 311 12.36 15.77 5.16
N ASP A 312 13.70 15.78 5.25
CA ASP A 312 14.56 16.00 4.08
C ASP A 312 14.58 14.73 3.20
N LEU A 313 13.52 14.51 2.42
CA LEU A 313 13.44 13.41 1.47
C LEU A 313 14.54 13.49 0.41
N ALA A 314 15.05 14.69 0.11
CA ALA A 314 16.15 14.90 -0.83
C ALA A 314 17.52 14.46 -0.28
N SER A 315 17.65 14.29 1.04
CA SER A 315 18.88 13.77 1.67
C SER A 315 19.10 12.28 1.40
N TYR A 316 18.05 11.52 1.05
CA TYR A 316 18.15 10.12 0.66
C TYR A 316 18.74 9.99 -0.74
N ASN A 317 20.06 10.10 -0.81
CA ASN A 317 20.85 9.96 -2.04
C ASN A 317 21.76 8.73 -2.02
N LYS A 318 21.85 8.04 -0.86
CA LYS A 318 22.69 6.86 -0.71
C LYS A 318 21.92 5.62 -1.06
N THR A 319 22.27 5.09 -2.23
CA THR A 319 21.84 3.80 -2.73
C THR A 319 21.94 2.68 -1.70
N ALA A 320 22.93 2.66 -0.80
CA ALA A 320 23.07 1.62 0.22
C ALA A 320 22.00 1.63 1.33
N GLU A 321 21.42 2.80 1.64
CA GLU A 321 20.31 2.93 2.60
C GLU A 321 18.97 2.59 1.93
N LEU A 322 18.86 2.85 0.63
CA LEU A 322 17.66 2.64 -0.18
C LEU A 322 17.56 1.24 -0.79
N GLU A 323 18.70 0.59 -1.05
CA GLU A 323 18.81 -0.74 -1.68
C GLU A 323 19.24 -1.82 -0.69
N GLY A 324 19.01 -1.64 0.62
CA GLY A 324 19.38 -2.62 1.66
C GLY A 324 18.80 -4.04 1.46
N TRP A 325 17.89 -4.19 0.50
CA TRP A 325 17.20 -5.41 0.10
C TRP A 325 17.78 -6.07 -1.17
N LYS A 326 18.69 -5.40 -1.90
CA LYS A 326 19.39 -5.99 -3.04
C LYS A 326 20.52 -6.88 -2.52
N LEU A 327 20.32 -8.19 -2.59
CA LEU A 327 21.34 -9.22 -2.36
C LEU A 327 22.34 -9.31 -3.53
#